data_AF-A0A3S0TLN5-F1
#
_entry.id   AF-A0A3S0TLN5-F1
#
_cell.length_a   1.000
_cell.length_b   1.000
_cell.length_c   1.000
_cell.angle_alpha   90.00
_cell.angle_beta   90.00
_cell.angle_gamma   90.00
#
_symmetry.space_group_name_H-M   'P 1'
#
loop_
_entity.id
_entity.type
_entity.pdbx_description
1 polymer ?
#
loop_
_entity_poly.entity_id
_entity_poly.type
_entity_poly.pdbx_seq_one_letter_code
_entity_poly.pdbx_strand_id
1 'polypeptide(L)'
;MTENIINYVAHHTPWCNNHDAEFTLHTEEEPFCDKQVHCTVLIPPEGVKRERFWVYANQAFTHGRFTVEEYLAREARYGGVQLLLDQWVGKGGVNEDRSFRMTSSEARSLAAALIRAADIQQGLDR
;
A
#
# COMPACT_ATOMS: atom_id res chain seq x y z
N MET A 1 -2.30 0.71 36.60
CA MET A 1 -2.23 -0.48 35.74
C MET A 1 -0.93 -0.37 34.98
N THR A 2 0.00 -1.31 35.16
CA THR A 2 1.26 -1.33 34.42
C THR A 2 0.94 -1.81 33.01
N GLU A 3 1.06 -0.93 32.01
CA GLU A 3 0.94 -1.31 30.61
C GLU A 3 2.01 -2.36 30.29
N ASN A 4 1.57 -3.50 29.75
CA ASN A 4 2.43 -4.64 29.50
C ASN A 4 3.18 -4.40 28.19
N ILE A 5 4.32 -3.71 28.27
CA ILE A 5 5.17 -3.41 27.13
C ILE A 5 5.95 -4.68 26.74
N ILE A 6 5.78 -5.13 25.50
CA ILE A 6 6.45 -6.29 24.94
C ILE A 6 7.52 -5.80 23.97
N ASN A 7 8.70 -6.43 24.01
CA ASN A 7 9.74 -6.20 23.02
C ASN A 7 9.48 -7.07 21.79
N TYR A 8 9.05 -6.45 20.70
CA TYR A 8 8.82 -7.12 19.42
C TYR A 8 10.09 -7.04 18.57
N VAL A 9 10.60 -8.20 18.19
CA VAL A 9 11.73 -8.32 17.28
C VAL A 9 11.17 -8.36 15.85
N ALA A 10 11.35 -7.29 15.09
CA ALA A 10 10.89 -7.26 13.71
C ALA A 10 11.65 -8.25 12.83
N HIS A 11 10.92 -8.86 11.91
CA HIS A 11 11.47 -9.47 10.73
C HIS A 11 10.89 -8.76 9.50
N HIS A 12 11.77 -8.32 8.60
CA HIS A 12 11.35 -7.88 7.27
C HIS A 12 10.61 -9.02 6.58
N THR A 13 9.58 -8.70 5.81
CA THR A 13 8.96 -9.73 4.98
C THR A 13 9.95 -10.14 3.88
N PRO A 14 10.09 -11.44 3.55
CA PRO A 14 11.06 -11.90 2.55
C PRO A 14 10.84 -11.32 1.15
N TRP A 15 9.66 -10.76 0.91
CA TRP A 15 9.24 -10.21 -0.36
C TRP A 15 9.41 -8.68 -0.44
N CYS A 16 9.81 -8.01 0.65
CA CYS A 16 9.98 -6.57 0.73
C CYS A 16 11.02 -6.08 -0.28
N ASN A 17 10.67 -5.06 -1.06
CA ASN A 17 11.57 -4.47 -2.05
C ASN A 17 12.32 -3.23 -1.50
N ASN A 18 11.91 -2.68 -0.35
CA ASN A 18 12.63 -1.60 0.37
C ASN A 18 13.90 -2.11 1.09
N HIS A 19 14.51 -3.15 0.55
CA HIS A 19 15.67 -3.83 1.11
C HIS A 19 16.94 -3.10 0.66
N ASP A 20 17.37 -2.08 1.39
CA ASP A 20 18.78 -1.71 1.32
C ASP A 20 19.65 -2.81 1.95
N ALA A 21 20.96 -2.80 1.67
CA ALA A 21 21.91 -3.77 2.21
C ALA A 21 22.02 -3.73 3.75
N GLU A 22 21.49 -2.67 4.38
CA GLU A 22 21.56 -2.39 5.81
C GLU A 22 20.24 -2.69 6.56
N PHE A 23 19.17 -3.06 5.86
CA PHE A 23 17.84 -3.33 6.42
C PHE A 23 17.23 -2.15 7.22
N THR A 24 17.62 -0.92 6.89
CA THR A 24 17.38 0.29 7.68
C THR A 24 16.21 1.16 7.21
N LEU A 25 15.64 0.92 6.03
CA LEU A 25 14.65 1.81 5.41
C LEU A 25 13.20 1.58 5.89
N HIS A 26 12.95 1.82 7.18
CA HIS A 26 11.61 2.08 7.70
C HIS A 26 11.65 3.41 8.45
N THR A 27 11.28 4.50 7.76
CA THR A 27 11.24 5.83 8.38
C THR A 27 9.98 5.99 9.23
N GLU A 28 9.84 7.12 9.92
CA GLU A 28 8.58 7.44 10.61
C GLU A 28 7.41 7.57 9.62
N GLU A 29 7.68 8.01 8.39
CA GLU A 29 6.71 8.17 7.30
C GLU A 29 6.36 6.84 6.62
N GLU A 30 7.34 5.93 6.51
CA GLU A 30 7.19 4.60 5.92
C GLU A 30 7.53 3.48 6.91
N PRO A 31 6.74 3.32 7.99
CA PRO A 31 7.01 2.34 9.03
C PRO A 31 6.55 0.92 8.65
N PHE A 32 6.77 0.49 7.40
CA PHE A 32 6.25 -0.76 6.86
C PHE A 32 7.08 -1.32 5.71
N CYS A 33 7.14 -2.65 5.65
CA CYS A 33 7.63 -3.36 4.47
C CYS A 33 6.65 -3.19 3.32
N ASP A 34 7.17 -2.91 2.13
CA ASP A 34 6.38 -2.76 0.93
C ASP A 34 6.95 -3.59 -0.24
N LYS A 35 6.08 -3.88 -1.20
CA LYS A 35 6.48 -4.47 -2.48
C LYS A 35 5.56 -3.99 -3.55
N GLN A 36 6.10 -3.27 -4.52
CA GLN A 36 5.39 -2.95 -5.74
C GLN A 36 5.07 -4.24 -6.51
N VAL A 37 3.79 -4.51 -6.69
CA VAL A 37 3.26 -5.70 -7.38
C VAL A 37 2.90 -5.37 -8.83
N HIS A 38 2.30 -4.21 -9.07
CA HIS A 38 1.77 -3.86 -10.39
C HIS A 38 1.69 -2.33 -10.59
N CYS A 39 1.58 -1.93 -11.86
CA CYS A 39 1.29 -0.57 -12.28
C CYS A 39 0.26 -0.61 -13.41
N THR A 40 -0.85 0.11 -13.25
CA THR A 40 -1.82 0.35 -14.32
C THR A 40 -1.79 1.81 -14.76
N VAL A 41 -2.04 2.04 -16.05
CA VAL A 41 -2.16 3.39 -16.62
C VAL A 41 -3.64 3.76 -16.63
N LEU A 42 -3.98 4.91 -16.07
CA LEU A 42 -5.35 5.42 -16.07
C LEU A 42 -5.57 6.37 -17.25
N ILE A 43 -6.85 6.65 -17.52
CA ILE A 43 -7.25 7.74 -18.40
C ILE A 43 -7.07 9.04 -17.62
N PRO A 44 -6.11 9.91 -17.98
CA PRO A 44 -5.86 11.12 -17.22
C PRO A 44 -7.00 12.14 -17.39
N PRO A 45 -7.34 12.92 -16.35
CA PRO A 45 -8.25 14.05 -16.48
C PRO A 45 -7.64 15.15 -17.37
N GLU A 46 -8.48 16.09 -17.79
CA GLU A 46 -8.04 17.21 -18.64
C GLU A 46 -6.89 18.00 -17.99
N GLY A 47 -5.84 18.27 -18.76
CA GLY A 47 -4.64 18.98 -18.27
C GLY A 47 -3.62 18.10 -17.53
N VAL A 48 -3.94 16.84 -17.23
CA VAL A 48 -2.99 15.86 -16.69
C VAL A 48 -2.33 15.09 -17.84
N LYS A 49 -1.01 14.96 -17.80
CA LYS A 49 -0.24 14.27 -18.86
C LYS A 49 -0.16 12.78 -18.63
N ARG A 50 -0.09 12.35 -17.37
CA ARG A 50 0.05 10.95 -16.99
C ARG A 50 -0.62 10.73 -15.64
N GLU A 51 -1.35 9.63 -15.55
CA GLU A 51 -1.95 9.15 -14.31
C GLU A 51 -1.77 7.63 -14.22
N ARG A 52 -1.28 7.16 -13.08
CA ARG A 52 -1.01 5.75 -12.83
C ARG A 52 -1.54 5.34 -11.48
N PHE A 53 -1.98 4.09 -11.38
CA PHE A 53 -2.20 3.43 -10.10
C PHE A 53 -1.15 2.34 -9.91
N TRP A 54 -0.34 2.48 -8.87
CA TRP A 54 0.59 1.45 -8.44
C TRP A 54 -0.05 0.62 -7.33
N VAL A 55 0.20 -0.68 -7.35
CA VAL A 55 -0.31 -1.63 -6.35
C VAL A 55 0.85 -2.16 -5.54
N TYR A 56 0.75 -2.05 -4.23
CA TYR A 56 1.74 -2.53 -3.28
C TYR A 56 1.13 -3.54 -2.30
N ALA A 57 1.92 -4.56 -1.95
CA ALA A 57 1.67 -5.37 -0.77
C ALA A 57 2.44 -4.75 0.41
N ASN A 58 1.76 -4.54 1.54
CA ASN A 58 2.35 -3.91 2.71
C ASN A 58 2.22 -4.78 3.96
N GLN A 59 3.24 -4.73 4.82
CA GLN A 59 3.23 -5.33 6.15
C GLN A 59 3.82 -4.33 7.15
N ALA A 60 3.16 -4.11 8.28
CA ALA A 60 3.68 -3.20 9.30
C ALA A 60 5.08 -3.65 9.77
N PHE A 61 5.99 -2.69 9.92
CA PHE A 61 7.29 -2.94 10.52
C PHE A 61 7.22 -2.58 12.01
N THR A 62 7.43 -3.58 12.85
CA THR A 62 7.25 -3.52 14.31
C THR A 62 8.54 -3.93 15.02
N HIS A 63 9.57 -3.10 14.89
CA HIS A 63 10.83 -3.27 15.62
C HIS A 63 10.83 -2.38 16.86
N GLY A 64 10.99 -2.97 18.04
CA GLY A 64 11.10 -2.22 19.30
C GLY A 64 10.03 -2.58 20.32
N ARG A 65 9.78 -1.65 21.23
CA ARG A 65 8.90 -1.87 22.39
C ARG A 65 7.52 -1.28 22.12
N PHE A 66 6.50 -2.12 22.15
CA PHE A 66 5.11 -1.72 21.96
C PHE A 66 4.25 -2.38 23.04
N THR A 67 3.18 -1.70 23.43
CA THR A 67 2.03 -2.37 24.03
C THR A 67 1.33 -3.25 22.99
N VAL A 68 0.52 -4.21 23.45
CA VAL A 68 -0.29 -5.04 22.55
C VAL A 68 -1.22 -4.19 21.68
N GLU A 69 -1.78 -3.12 22.24
CA GLU A 69 -2.68 -2.21 21.53
C GLU A 69 -1.95 -1.44 20.41
N GLU A 70 -0.78 -0.87 20.70
CA GLU A 70 0.02 -0.18 19.69
C GLU A 70 0.47 -1.12 18.56
N TYR A 71 0.85 -2.36 18.91
CA TYR A 71 1.21 -3.37 17.93
C TYR A 71 0.05 -3.68 16.98
N LEU A 72 -1.14 -3.98 17.54
CA LEU A 72 -2.34 -4.28 16.75
C LEU A 72 -2.81 -3.09 15.92
N ALA A 73 -2.74 -1.87 16.46
CA ALA A 73 -3.09 -0.66 15.74
C ALA A 73 -2.17 -0.44 14.52
N ARG A 74 -0.86 -0.72 14.64
CA ARG A 74 0.08 -0.62 13.52
C ARG A 74 -0.17 -1.69 12.47
N GLU A 75 -0.37 -2.94 12.87
CA GLU A 75 -0.75 -4.03 11.97
C GLU A 75 -2.02 -3.68 11.18
N ALA A 76 -3.05 -3.15 11.85
CA ALA A 76 -4.28 -2.74 11.22
C ALA A 76 -4.11 -1.53 10.27
N ARG A 77 -3.20 -0.61 10.58
CA ARG A 77 -2.98 0.62 9.80
C ARG A 77 -2.16 0.39 8.53
N TYR A 78 -1.13 -0.47 8.61
CA TYR A 78 -0.13 -0.62 7.56
C TYR A 78 -0.11 -2.00 6.90
N GLY A 79 -0.75 -3.01 7.48
CA GLY A 79 -0.88 -4.33 6.87
C GLY A 79 -1.96 -4.37 5.79
N GLY A 80 -1.67 -5.02 4.67
CA GLY A 80 -2.64 -5.28 3.60
C GLY A 80 -2.15 -4.83 2.23
N VAL A 81 -3.01 -4.11 1.51
CA VAL A 81 -2.74 -3.62 0.15
C VAL A 81 -2.80 -2.10 0.13
N GLN A 82 -1.84 -1.48 -0.53
CA GLN A 82 -1.81 -0.05 -0.80
C GLN A 82 -1.93 0.20 -2.29
N LEU A 83 -2.79 1.14 -2.65
CA LEU A 83 -2.88 1.71 -3.98
C LEU A 83 -2.26 3.12 -3.94
N LEU A 84 -1.31 3.40 -4.83
CA LEU A 84 -0.69 4.72 -4.96
C LEU A 84 -1.15 5.35 -6.26
N LEU A 85 -1.84 6.49 -6.16
CA LEU A 85 -2.16 7.33 -7.30
C LEU A 85 -0.97 8.24 -7.59
N ASP A 86 -0.42 8.15 -8.80
CA ASP A 86 0.70 8.95 -9.29
C ASP A 86 0.26 9.79 -10.51
N GLN A 87 0.04 11.09 -10.30
CA GLN A 87 -0.37 12.04 -11.34
C GLN A 87 0.73 13.04 -11.68
N TRP A 88 0.91 13.32 -12.98
CA TRP A 88 1.91 14.26 -13.49
C TRP A 88 1.30 15.29 -14.43
N VAL A 89 1.67 16.55 -14.22
CA VAL A 89 1.32 17.67 -15.12
C VAL A 89 2.35 17.84 -16.24
N GLY A 90 1.90 18.37 -17.37
CA GLY A 90 2.70 18.46 -18.60
C GLY A 90 4.03 19.22 -18.50
N LYS A 91 4.19 20.08 -17.48
CA LYS A 91 5.45 20.82 -17.21
C LYS A 91 6.46 20.05 -16.36
N GLY A 92 6.24 18.74 -16.15
CA GLY A 92 7.21 17.83 -15.52
C GLY A 92 7.15 17.76 -14.00
N GLY A 93 6.08 18.25 -13.37
CA GLY A 93 5.85 18.14 -11.93
C GLY A 93 4.89 17.02 -11.56
N VAL A 94 5.07 16.46 -10.36
CA VAL A 94 4.04 15.65 -9.69
C VAL A 94 2.88 16.56 -9.35
N ASN A 95 1.70 16.22 -9.86
CA ASN A 95 0.45 16.90 -9.54
C ASN A 95 -0.14 16.38 -8.24
N GLU A 96 -0.11 15.07 -8.08
CA GLU A 96 -0.68 14.38 -6.94
C GLU A 96 0.04 13.05 -6.73
N ASP A 97 0.35 12.78 -5.46
CA ASP A 97 0.79 11.49 -4.96
C ASP A 97 -0.08 11.13 -3.75
N ARG A 98 -0.95 10.14 -3.89
CA ARG A 98 -1.92 9.78 -2.84
C ARG A 98 -2.00 8.27 -2.65
N SER A 99 -1.82 7.85 -1.40
CA SER A 99 -1.97 6.45 -0.98
C SER A 99 -3.37 6.14 -0.45
N PHE A 100 -3.92 5.01 -0.87
CA PHE A 100 -5.14 4.39 -0.34
C PHE A 100 -4.79 3.02 0.21
N ARG A 101 -5.06 2.77 1.48
CA ARG A 101 -4.78 1.48 2.14
C ARG A 101 -6.06 0.74 2.44
N MET A 102 -6.02 -0.57 2.31
CA MET A 102 -7.13 -1.46 2.63
C MET A 102 -6.61 -2.82 3.10
N THR A 103 -7.46 -3.54 3.81
CA THR A 103 -7.15 -4.92 4.20
C THR A 103 -7.08 -5.83 2.96
N SER A 104 -6.40 -6.97 3.10
CA SER A 104 -6.31 -7.96 2.02
C SER A 104 -7.67 -8.54 1.61
N SER A 105 -8.66 -8.56 2.50
CA SER A 105 -10.03 -9.01 2.17
C SER A 105 -10.74 -7.99 1.29
N GLU A 106 -10.66 -6.70 1.64
CA GLU A 106 -11.23 -5.61 0.84
C GLU A 106 -10.55 -5.51 -0.52
N ALA A 107 -9.23 -5.70 -0.59
CA ALA A 107 -8.51 -5.72 -1.87
C ALA A 107 -9.00 -6.84 -2.81
N ARG A 108 -9.25 -8.06 -2.27
CA ARG A 108 -9.82 -9.16 -3.05
C ARG A 108 -11.24 -8.87 -3.50
N SER A 109 -12.05 -8.27 -2.63
CA SER A 109 -13.42 -7.84 -2.95
C SER A 109 -13.43 -6.80 -4.07
N LEU A 110 -12.59 -5.76 -3.96
CA LEU A 110 -12.42 -4.73 -4.98
C LEU A 110 -11.93 -5.32 -6.31
N ALA A 111 -10.96 -6.24 -6.28
CA ALA A 111 -10.48 -6.90 -7.50
C ALA A 111 -11.60 -7.66 -8.22
N ALA A 112 -12.45 -8.40 -7.49
CA ALA A 112 -13.61 -9.07 -8.06
C ALA A 112 -14.61 -8.08 -8.66
N ALA A 113 -14.87 -6.96 -7.98
CA ALA A 113 -15.75 -5.90 -8.49
C ALA A 113 -15.19 -5.24 -9.77
N LEU A 114 -13.89 -5.00 -9.84
CA LEU A 114 -13.22 -4.45 -11.03
C LEU A 114 -13.32 -5.40 -12.23
N ILE A 115 -13.11 -6.71 -12.01
CA ILE A 115 -13.28 -7.72 -13.05
C ILE A 115 -14.72 -7.72 -13.56
N ARG A 116 -15.71 -7.72 -12.65
CA ARG A 116 -17.12 -7.71 -13.03
C ARG A 116 -17.51 -6.43 -13.79
N ALA A 117 -16.99 -5.27 -13.37
CA ALA A 117 -17.22 -4.01 -14.08
C ALA A 117 -16.64 -4.04 -15.50
N ALA A 118 -15.47 -4.64 -15.69
CA ALA A 118 -14.87 -4.81 -17.01
C ALA A 118 -15.68 -5.77 -17.90
N ASP A 119 -16.11 -6.92 -17.36
CA ASP A 119 -16.99 -7.86 -18.08
C ASP A 119 -18.29 -7.16 -18.53
N ILE A 120 -18.97 -6.42 -17.64
CA ILE A 120 -20.18 -5.65 -17.98
C ILE A 120 -19.89 -4.62 -19.09
N GLN A 121 -18.78 -3.88 -18.99
CA GLN A 121 -18.40 -2.88 -19.99
C GLN A 121 -18.19 -3.51 -21.37
N GLN A 122 -17.73 -4.76 -21.43
CA GLN A 122 -17.55 -5.54 -22.64
C GLN A 122 -18.83 -6.24 -23.12
N GLY A 123 -19.97 -6.04 -22.44
CA GLY A 123 -21.24 -6.70 -22.75
C GLY A 123 -21.26 -8.18 -22.38
N LEU A 124 -20.37 -8.62 -21.48
CA LEU A 124 -20.35 -9.98 -20.94
C LEU A 124 -21.23 -10.04 -19.70
N ASP A 125 -22.15 -11.01 -19.68
CA ASP A 125 -23.17 -11.14 -18.62
C ASP A 125 -22.74 -12.05 -17.45
N ARG A 126 -21.47 -12.47 -17.44
CA ARG A 126 -20.91 -13.47 -16.52
C ARG A 126 -20.41 -12.88 -15.22
#